data_AF-A0A2V8XTB0-F1
#
_entry.id   AF-A0A2V8XTB0-F1
#
_cell.length_a   1.000
_cell.length_b   1.000
_cell.length_c   1.000
_cell.angle_alpha   90.00
_cell.angle_beta   90.00
_cell.angle_gamma   90.00
#
_symmetry.space_group_name_H-M   'P 1'
#
loop_
_entity.id
_entity.type
_entity.pdbx_description
1 polymer ?
#
loop_
_entity_poly.entity_id
_entity_poly.type
_entity_poly.pdbx_seq_one_letter_code
_entity_poly.pdbx_strand_id
1 'polypeptide(L)'
;MERRTDGSSIERDKNNRVIGQTTREGHRLEYSPTGHPVKVITNKGAEARFDTHGKVSTIKTSGGMTINREPNGQRRIVTEHRDANNRVESRVVTAGPNRGFVEHRFERGGSEYVRRTYVYEGRTNVTVYRTYYYNNVAYYHYVPAYYYAPVYYGWAYNPWPAPVYYTWGWYGDPWYRPYGYYFAPYPVYPSADFWLTDYLIAENLRASYQAQAAANADAAGANADAAAANANAAAANADTAASQRGSQAGAVTLTPEVKQMIAEEVKAQLTAEQAAATQNGTGSGTPTSAPAQPAGNTEQVPPALDPNLRVFIVTTSLDVTANGEPCSLSAGDVLRRMDNAPDSDNTVGVMVLSSKKSDCGMDSSPRIQVADLQEMHNRFREQLDTGLKTLADNQGKKGIPSGPAAGGRKNPDGTSAPDDAAVVAAKLKQQQQEADQTEKEVQQAASSPSGNGGNN
;
A
#
# COMPACT_ATOMS: atom_id res chain seq x y z
N MET A 1 -19.52 -3.25 -37.84
CA MET A 1 -18.17 -2.65 -37.83
C MET A 1 -17.97 -1.88 -39.12
N GLU A 2 -17.74 -0.57 -39.02
CA GLU A 2 -17.44 0.32 -40.15
C GLU A 2 -15.92 0.50 -40.23
N ARG A 3 -15.29 0.02 -41.31
CA ARG A 3 -13.85 0.23 -41.54
C ARG A 3 -13.64 1.30 -42.61
N ARG A 4 -12.73 2.23 -42.35
CA ARG A 4 -12.32 3.28 -43.27
C ARG A 4 -11.03 2.90 -43.99
N THR A 5 -10.78 3.54 -45.13
CA THR A 5 -9.58 3.31 -45.96
C THR A 5 -8.28 3.78 -45.29
N ASP A 6 -8.38 4.66 -44.29
CA ASP A 6 -7.25 5.14 -43.49
C ASP A 6 -6.86 4.18 -42.34
N GLY A 7 -7.47 3.00 -42.27
CA GLY A 7 -7.21 1.99 -41.25
C GLY A 7 -7.98 2.19 -39.95
N SER A 8 -8.71 3.30 -39.80
CA SER A 8 -9.60 3.51 -38.65
C SER A 8 -10.89 2.69 -38.75
N SER A 9 -11.52 2.40 -37.61
CA SER A 9 -12.79 1.70 -37.60
C SER A 9 -13.66 2.04 -36.40
N ILE A 10 -14.98 1.95 -36.58
CA ILE A 10 -15.97 2.13 -35.52
C ILE A 10 -16.81 0.86 -35.38
N GLU A 11 -17.00 0.41 -34.15
CA GLU A 11 -17.90 -0.66 -33.79
C GLU A 11 -19.11 -0.09 -33.04
N ARG A 12 -20.30 -0.53 -33.45
CA ARG A 12 -21.57 -0.08 -32.88
C ARG A 12 -22.41 -1.26 -32.42
N ASP A 13 -23.17 -1.05 -31.35
CA ASP A 13 -24.16 -2.02 -30.88
C ASP A 13 -25.45 -1.99 -31.73
N LYS A 14 -26.41 -2.87 -31.38
CA LYS A 14 -27.74 -2.94 -32.01
C LYS A 14 -28.58 -1.66 -31.89
N ASN A 15 -28.23 -0.77 -30.96
CA ASN A 15 -28.89 0.51 -30.74
C ASN A 15 -28.12 1.67 -31.40
N ASN A 16 -27.18 1.36 -32.30
CA ASN A 16 -26.32 2.30 -33.02
C ASN A 16 -25.34 3.10 -32.13
N ARG A 17 -25.09 2.65 -30.89
CA ARG A 17 -24.14 3.28 -29.96
C ARG A 17 -22.73 2.80 -30.25
N VAL A 18 -21.73 3.69 -30.20
CA VAL A 18 -20.32 3.31 -30.35
C VAL A 18 -19.89 2.50 -29.12
N ILE A 19 -19.40 1.29 -29.35
CA ILE A 19 -18.86 0.40 -28.31
C ILE A 19 -17.36 0.18 -28.47
N GLY A 20 -16.81 0.45 -29.66
CA GLY A 20 -15.40 0.33 -29.94
C GLY A 20 -14.93 1.27 -31.04
N GLN A 21 -13.68 1.73 -30.96
CA GLN A 21 -13.04 2.54 -31.99
C GLN A 21 -11.58 2.11 -32.16
N THR A 22 -11.11 2.07 -33.40
CA THR A 22 -9.68 2.06 -33.72
C THR A 22 -9.33 3.37 -34.43
N THR A 23 -8.38 4.13 -33.87
CA THR A 23 -7.93 5.41 -34.45
C THR A 23 -6.98 5.17 -35.61
N ARG A 24 -6.74 6.21 -36.42
CA ARG A 24 -5.74 6.18 -37.48
C ARG A 24 -4.32 5.95 -36.95
N GLU A 25 -4.00 6.42 -35.74
CA GLU A 25 -2.70 6.14 -35.11
C GLU A 25 -2.59 4.70 -34.58
N GLY A 26 -3.66 3.91 -34.64
CA GLY A 26 -3.70 2.52 -34.19
C GLY A 26 -4.10 2.33 -32.73
N HIS A 27 -4.58 3.38 -32.05
CA HIS A 27 -5.16 3.25 -30.71
C HIS A 27 -6.48 2.49 -30.77
N ARG A 28 -6.78 1.68 -29.76
CA ARG A 28 -8.07 0.99 -29.63
C ARG A 28 -8.78 1.48 -28.40
N LEU A 29 -10.04 1.85 -28.53
CA LEU A 29 -10.87 2.36 -27.45
C LEU A 29 -12.12 1.49 -27.33
N GLU A 30 -12.53 1.22 -26.10
CA GLU A 30 -13.82 0.62 -25.78
C GLU A 30 -14.62 1.61 -24.93
N TYR A 31 -15.93 1.68 -25.19
CA TYR A 31 -16.81 2.67 -24.57
C TYR A 31 -17.90 2.00 -23.71
N SER A 32 -18.28 2.69 -22.64
CA SER A 32 -19.45 2.33 -21.85
C SER A 32 -20.74 2.52 -22.68
N PRO A 33 -21.86 1.93 -22.25
CA PRO A 33 -23.18 2.25 -22.81
C PRO A 33 -23.57 3.74 -22.69
N THR A 34 -22.93 4.48 -21.78
CA THR A 34 -23.10 5.93 -21.56
C THR A 34 -22.15 6.78 -22.42
N GLY A 35 -21.26 6.16 -23.20
CA GLY A 35 -20.40 6.84 -24.18
C GLY A 35 -19.05 7.32 -23.67
N HIS A 36 -18.67 7.02 -22.41
CA HIS A 36 -17.35 7.33 -21.88
C HIS A 36 -16.36 6.18 -22.14
N PRO A 37 -15.06 6.44 -22.33
CA PRO A 37 -14.06 5.38 -22.47
C PRO A 37 -14.02 4.51 -21.20
N VAL A 38 -14.02 3.19 -21.37
CA VAL A 38 -13.80 2.20 -20.28
C VAL A 38 -12.45 1.51 -20.41
N LYS A 39 -11.92 1.45 -21.63
CA LYS A 39 -10.61 0.87 -21.94
C LYS A 39 -9.95 1.60 -23.10
N VAL A 40 -8.65 1.83 -23.00
CA VAL A 40 -7.81 2.33 -24.09
C VAL A 40 -6.58 1.45 -24.21
N ILE A 41 -6.27 0.98 -25.41
CA ILE A 41 -5.00 0.33 -25.75
C ILE A 41 -4.26 1.28 -26.68
N THR A 42 -3.12 1.80 -26.23
CA THR A 42 -2.29 2.69 -27.05
C THR A 42 -1.60 1.90 -28.17
N ASN A 43 -1.10 2.59 -29.19
CA ASN A 43 -0.40 1.95 -30.30
C ASN A 43 0.96 1.38 -29.88
N LYS A 44 1.50 1.80 -28.73
CA LYS A 44 2.68 1.21 -28.08
C LYS A 44 2.34 0.06 -27.13
N GLY A 45 1.06 -0.29 -27.02
CA GLY A 45 0.59 -1.44 -26.24
C GLY A 45 0.36 -1.17 -24.75
N ALA A 46 0.27 0.09 -24.32
CA ALA A 46 -0.18 0.39 -22.97
C ALA A 46 -1.71 0.21 -22.89
N GLU A 47 -2.19 -0.60 -21.96
CA GLU A 47 -3.61 -0.80 -21.67
C GLU A 47 -4.01 0.06 -20.47
N ALA A 48 -4.92 1.00 -20.68
CA ALA A 48 -5.54 1.80 -19.64
C ALA A 48 -6.99 1.37 -19.41
N ARG A 49 -7.41 1.38 -18.14
CA ARG A 49 -8.80 1.22 -17.70
C ARG A 49 -9.27 2.49 -17.04
N PHE A 50 -10.56 2.76 -17.20
CA PHE A 50 -11.21 3.95 -16.68
C PHE A 50 -12.27 3.56 -15.66
N ASP A 51 -12.46 4.41 -14.66
CA ASP A 51 -13.53 4.28 -13.69
C ASP A 51 -14.89 4.66 -14.29
N THR A 52 -15.95 4.52 -13.51
CA THR A 52 -17.32 4.87 -13.90
C THR A 52 -17.52 6.35 -14.21
N HIS A 53 -16.58 7.21 -13.81
CA HIS A 53 -16.56 8.65 -14.06
C HIS A 53 -15.69 9.03 -15.28
N GLY A 54 -15.14 8.04 -16.00
CA GLY A 54 -14.29 8.27 -17.17
C GLY A 54 -12.89 8.78 -16.84
N LYS A 55 -12.41 8.60 -15.60
CA LYS A 55 -11.02 8.88 -15.21
C LYS A 55 -10.18 7.61 -15.29
N VAL A 56 -8.91 7.74 -15.64
CA VAL A 56 -7.97 6.60 -15.65
C VAL A 56 -7.82 6.04 -14.23
N SER A 57 -8.08 4.75 -14.05
CA SER A 57 -7.90 4.02 -12.78
C SER A 57 -6.66 3.14 -12.78
N THR A 58 -6.33 2.52 -13.91
CA THR A 58 -5.13 1.67 -14.04
C THR A 58 -4.53 1.78 -15.43
N ILE A 59 -3.20 1.81 -15.54
CA ILE A 59 -2.47 1.64 -16.79
C ILE A 59 -1.48 0.49 -16.61
N LYS A 60 -1.42 -0.43 -17.58
CA LYS A 60 -0.41 -1.49 -17.68
C LYS A 60 0.35 -1.33 -18.97
N THR A 61 1.68 -1.23 -18.90
CA THR A 61 2.55 -1.16 -20.08
C THR A 61 3.06 -2.55 -20.46
N SER A 62 3.42 -2.71 -21.72
CA SER A 62 4.10 -3.92 -22.22
C SER A 62 5.45 -4.17 -21.55
N GLY A 63 6.09 -3.13 -21.00
CA GLY A 63 7.35 -3.20 -20.27
C GLY A 63 7.22 -3.63 -18.80
N GLY A 64 6.03 -4.02 -18.33
CA GLY A 64 5.81 -4.49 -16.96
C GLY A 64 5.59 -3.38 -15.93
N MET A 65 5.37 -2.13 -16.36
CA MET A 65 4.97 -1.04 -15.47
C MET A 65 3.45 -1.00 -15.32
N THR A 66 2.99 -0.90 -14.07
CA THR A 66 1.58 -0.69 -13.70
C THR A 66 1.46 0.63 -12.95
N ILE A 67 0.52 1.48 -13.37
CA ILE A 67 0.19 2.74 -12.72
C ILE A 67 -1.25 2.63 -12.21
N ASN A 68 -1.43 2.70 -10.91
CA ASN A 68 -2.76 2.73 -10.28
C ASN A 68 -3.06 4.15 -9.80
N ARG A 69 -4.26 4.62 -10.09
CA ARG A 69 -4.80 5.91 -9.66
C ARG A 69 -6.04 5.66 -8.81
N GLU A 70 -5.94 6.07 -7.56
CA GLU A 70 -6.98 5.85 -6.58
C GLU A 70 -8.01 6.98 -6.60
N PRO A 71 -9.27 6.74 -6.16
CA PRO A 71 -10.32 7.75 -6.04
C PRO A 71 -9.93 8.98 -5.21
N ASN A 72 -9.05 8.81 -4.21
CA ASN A 72 -8.53 9.88 -3.35
C ASN A 72 -7.43 10.74 -4.04
N GLY A 73 -7.05 10.40 -5.27
CA GLY A 73 -6.02 11.06 -6.07
C GLY A 73 -4.61 10.51 -5.88
N GLN A 74 -4.40 9.55 -4.98
CA GLN A 74 -3.10 8.90 -4.81
C GLN A 74 -2.73 8.07 -6.03
N ARG A 75 -1.42 7.98 -6.25
CA ARG A 75 -0.83 7.29 -7.40
C ARG A 75 0.23 6.32 -6.92
N ARG A 76 0.14 5.09 -7.41
CA ARG A 76 1.11 4.04 -7.15
C ARG A 76 1.64 3.50 -8.47
N ILE A 77 2.96 3.50 -8.63
CA ILE A 77 3.64 2.97 -9.80
C ILE A 77 4.44 1.74 -9.37
N VAL A 78 4.29 0.64 -10.11
CA VAL A 78 5.04 -0.59 -9.89
C VAL A 78 5.65 -1.02 -11.21
N THR A 79 6.98 -1.17 -11.27
CA THR A 79 7.67 -1.76 -12.42
C THR A 79 8.31 -3.05 -11.97
N GLU A 80 7.90 -4.17 -12.56
CA GLU A 80 8.47 -5.48 -12.25
C GLU A 80 9.40 -5.94 -13.37
N HIS A 81 10.62 -6.30 -13.01
CA HIS A 81 11.57 -6.95 -13.90
C HIS A 81 11.57 -8.44 -13.58
N ARG A 82 11.25 -9.25 -14.59
CA ARG A 82 11.13 -10.70 -14.46
C ARG A 82 12.31 -11.41 -15.10
N ASP A 83 12.74 -12.50 -14.47
CA ASP A 83 13.79 -13.37 -15.00
C ASP A 83 13.26 -14.27 -16.14
N ALA A 84 14.15 -15.08 -16.74
CA ALA A 84 13.81 -15.99 -17.83
C ALA A 84 12.75 -17.05 -17.46
N ASN A 85 12.53 -17.28 -16.16
CA ASN A 85 11.51 -18.20 -15.63
C ASN A 85 10.23 -17.46 -15.21
N ASN A 86 10.08 -16.20 -15.61
CA ASN A 86 8.93 -15.34 -15.32
C ASN A 86 8.75 -15.02 -13.82
N ARG A 87 9.80 -15.18 -12.99
CA ARG A 87 9.77 -14.80 -11.57
C ARG A 87 10.19 -13.34 -11.44
N VAL A 88 9.62 -12.62 -10.48
CA VAL A 88 10.04 -11.24 -10.17
C VAL A 88 11.47 -11.29 -9.61
N GLU A 89 12.41 -10.69 -10.33
CA GLU A 89 13.82 -10.57 -9.94
C GLU A 89 14.05 -9.26 -9.19
N SER A 90 13.49 -8.18 -9.71
CA SER A 90 13.50 -6.88 -9.05
C SER A 90 12.20 -6.12 -9.32
N ARG A 91 11.88 -5.20 -8.43
CA ARG A 91 10.68 -4.39 -8.53
C ARG A 91 10.94 -2.98 -8.02
N VAL A 92 10.48 -1.97 -8.74
CA VAL A 92 10.53 -0.58 -8.31
C VAL A 92 9.10 -0.15 -7.97
N VAL A 93 8.89 0.36 -6.76
CA VAL A 93 7.58 0.83 -6.30
C VAL A 93 7.69 2.29 -5.92
N THR A 94 6.89 3.15 -6.54
CA THR A 94 6.76 4.56 -6.21
C THR A 94 5.34 4.84 -5.69
N ALA A 95 5.24 5.60 -4.60
CA ALA A 95 3.97 5.99 -3.96
C ALA A 95 3.88 7.52 -3.77
N GLY A 96 4.53 8.27 -4.67
CA GLY A 96 4.60 9.73 -4.67
C GLY A 96 6.04 10.27 -4.76
N PRO A 97 6.23 11.60 -4.86
CA PRO A 97 7.54 12.22 -4.98
C PRO A 97 8.46 11.86 -3.80
N ASN A 98 9.64 11.30 -4.11
CA ASN A 98 10.63 10.83 -3.14
C ASN A 98 10.13 9.72 -2.19
N ARG A 99 9.11 8.96 -2.59
CA ARG A 99 8.58 7.82 -1.83
C ARG A 99 8.57 6.57 -2.66
N GLY A 100 9.20 5.54 -2.13
CA GLY A 100 9.23 4.27 -2.80
C GLY A 100 10.35 3.40 -2.28
N PHE A 101 10.48 2.25 -2.92
CA PHE A 101 11.58 1.34 -2.69
C PHE A 101 11.97 0.64 -3.98
N VAL A 102 13.22 0.21 -4.00
CA VAL A 102 13.69 -0.79 -4.96
C VAL A 102 13.80 -2.11 -4.22
N GLU A 103 13.22 -3.13 -4.83
CA GLU A 103 13.17 -4.49 -4.33
C GLU A 103 14.10 -5.37 -5.17
N HIS A 104 14.89 -6.19 -4.49
CA HIS A 104 15.78 -7.16 -5.11
C HIS A 104 15.66 -8.52 -4.43
N ARG A 105 15.48 -9.57 -5.24
CA ARG A 105 15.57 -10.95 -4.78
C ARG A 105 17.03 -11.34 -4.53
N PHE A 106 17.27 -12.15 -3.51
CA PHE A 106 18.58 -12.75 -3.23
C PHE A 106 18.42 -14.10 -2.52
N GLU A 107 19.48 -14.91 -2.48
CA GLU A 107 19.48 -16.19 -1.77
C GLU A 107 20.46 -16.17 -0.60
N ARG A 108 20.09 -16.85 0.49
CA ARG A 108 20.96 -17.05 1.66
C ARG A 108 20.67 -18.38 2.31
N GLY A 109 21.69 -19.20 2.48
CA GLY A 109 21.54 -20.52 3.14
C GLY A 109 20.49 -21.41 2.46
N GLY A 110 20.37 -21.36 1.13
CA GLY A 110 19.39 -22.13 0.36
C GLY A 110 17.94 -21.66 0.49
N SER A 111 17.69 -20.53 1.17
CA SER A 111 16.38 -19.88 1.21
C SER A 111 16.35 -18.63 0.34
N GLU A 112 15.21 -18.40 -0.30
CA GLU A 112 14.96 -17.20 -1.10
C GLU A 112 14.48 -16.06 -0.21
N TYR A 113 15.08 -14.90 -0.43
CA TYR A 113 14.77 -13.67 0.28
C TYR A 113 14.55 -12.54 -0.73
N VAL A 114 13.97 -11.48 -0.20
CA VAL A 114 13.79 -10.21 -0.87
C VAL A 114 14.29 -9.12 0.05
N ARG A 115 15.05 -8.16 -0.48
CA ARG A 115 15.35 -6.91 0.21
C ARG A 115 14.58 -5.77 -0.44
N ARG A 116 14.03 -4.88 0.36
CA ARG A 116 13.48 -3.59 -0.08
C ARG A 116 14.36 -2.48 0.47
N THR A 117 14.95 -1.70 -0.43
CA THR A 117 15.73 -0.51 -0.10
C THR A 117 14.85 0.72 -0.31
N TYR A 118 14.45 1.33 0.79
CA TYR A 118 13.69 2.58 0.84
C TYR A 118 14.66 3.76 0.83
N VAL A 119 14.30 4.86 0.15
CA VAL A 119 15.03 6.13 0.26
C VAL A 119 14.14 7.15 0.94
N TYR A 120 14.66 7.77 2.00
CA TYR A 120 14.01 8.89 2.69
C TYR A 120 15.08 9.93 3.04
N GLU A 121 14.89 11.17 2.60
CA GLU A 121 15.82 12.30 2.86
C GLU A 121 17.30 11.99 2.55
N GLY A 122 17.54 11.26 1.45
CA GLY A 122 18.90 10.89 1.01
C GLY A 122 19.54 9.75 1.80
N ARG A 123 18.82 9.11 2.72
CA ARG A 123 19.27 7.92 3.45
C ARG A 123 18.52 6.68 2.98
N THR A 124 19.21 5.54 2.95
CA THR A 124 18.61 4.25 2.67
C THR A 124 18.25 3.50 3.94
N ASN A 125 17.08 2.87 3.93
CA ASN A 125 16.69 1.87 4.93
C ASN A 125 16.40 0.55 4.22
N VAL A 126 16.87 -0.56 4.76
CA VAL A 126 16.71 -1.89 4.16
C VAL A 126 15.84 -2.75 5.05
N THR A 127 14.82 -3.32 4.44
CA THR A 127 13.96 -4.32 5.07
C THR A 127 14.11 -5.63 4.32
N VAL A 128 14.28 -6.73 5.04
CA VAL A 128 14.42 -8.07 4.45
C VAL A 128 13.16 -8.88 4.71
N TYR A 129 12.74 -9.62 3.69
CA TYR A 129 11.63 -10.54 3.74
C TYR A 129 12.09 -11.91 3.25
N ARG A 130 11.56 -12.97 3.83
CA ARG A 130 11.73 -14.34 3.34
C ARG A 130 10.60 -14.67 2.38
N THR A 131 10.92 -15.21 1.22
CA THR A 131 9.92 -15.65 0.25
C THR A 131 9.43 -17.05 0.64
N TYR A 132 8.12 -17.24 0.57
CA TYR A 132 7.47 -18.55 0.72
C TYR A 132 6.27 -18.64 -0.22
N TYR A 133 5.69 -19.83 -0.36
CA TYR A 133 4.62 -20.09 -1.33
C TYR A 133 3.39 -20.69 -0.67
N TYR A 134 2.23 -20.17 -1.06
CA TYR A 134 0.91 -20.67 -0.67
C TYR A 134 -0.01 -20.56 -1.89
N ASN A 135 -0.70 -21.64 -2.25
CA ASN A 135 -1.51 -21.80 -3.45
C ASN A 135 -0.77 -21.39 -4.74
N ASN A 136 0.51 -21.76 -4.84
CA ASN A 136 1.43 -21.37 -5.92
C ASN A 136 1.63 -19.85 -6.09
N VAL A 137 1.18 -19.04 -5.12
CA VAL A 137 1.41 -17.60 -5.04
C VAL A 137 2.58 -17.34 -4.10
N ALA A 138 3.50 -16.46 -4.53
CA ALA A 138 4.62 -16.04 -3.70
C ALA A 138 4.15 -15.01 -2.66
N TYR A 139 4.55 -15.22 -1.42
CA TYR A 139 4.34 -14.30 -0.30
C TYR A 139 5.67 -13.95 0.35
N TYR A 140 5.69 -12.80 1.02
CA TYR A 140 6.87 -12.27 1.68
C TYR A 140 6.62 -12.17 3.17
N HIS A 141 7.50 -12.73 3.97
CA HIS A 141 7.43 -12.67 5.44
C HIS A 141 8.53 -11.76 5.96
N TYR A 142 8.17 -10.71 6.70
CA TYR A 142 9.16 -9.80 7.30
C TYR A 142 10.14 -10.55 8.21
N VAL A 143 11.44 -10.27 8.05
CA VAL A 143 12.52 -10.84 8.86
C VAL A 143 13.16 -9.71 9.68
N PRO A 144 12.96 -9.68 11.01
CA PRO A 144 13.55 -8.67 11.89
C PRO A 144 15.07 -8.65 11.77
N ALA A 145 15.68 -7.46 11.69
CA ALA A 145 17.14 -7.32 11.67
C ALA A 145 17.79 -7.62 13.03
N TYR A 146 17.01 -7.53 14.11
CA TYR A 146 17.44 -7.79 15.48
C TYR A 146 16.29 -8.43 16.26
N TYR A 147 16.63 -9.22 17.28
CA TYR A 147 15.71 -9.62 18.33
C TYR A 147 16.15 -9.01 19.65
N TYR A 148 15.21 -8.62 20.49
CA TYR A 148 15.51 -8.18 21.86
C TYR A 148 15.64 -9.37 22.82
N ALA A 149 16.18 -9.13 24.01
CA ALA A 149 16.19 -10.15 25.06
C ALA A 149 14.74 -10.53 25.43
N PRO A 150 14.42 -11.81 25.67
CA PRO A 150 13.06 -12.24 26.02
C PRO A 150 12.44 -11.48 27.21
N VAL A 151 13.27 -11.06 28.18
CA VAL A 151 12.82 -10.25 29.32
C VAL A 151 12.35 -8.84 28.91
N TYR A 152 12.90 -8.28 27.84
CA TYR A 152 12.51 -6.97 27.31
C TYR A 152 11.12 -7.02 26.66
N TYR A 153 10.84 -8.06 25.87
CA TYR A 153 9.48 -8.31 25.38
C TYR A 153 8.50 -8.51 26.54
N GLY A 154 8.91 -9.23 27.60
CA GLY A 154 8.13 -9.34 28.82
C GLY A 154 7.81 -8.00 29.47
N TRP A 155 8.75 -7.06 29.52
CA TRP A 155 8.48 -5.69 30.00
C TRP A 155 7.55 -4.90 29.08
N ALA A 156 7.64 -5.10 27.77
CA ALA A 156 6.74 -4.45 26.81
C ALA A 156 5.30 -4.98 26.92
N TYR A 157 5.15 -6.27 27.22
CA TYR A 157 3.88 -6.99 27.34
C TYR A 157 3.17 -6.78 28.68
N ASN A 158 3.91 -6.74 29.79
CA ASN A 158 3.33 -6.72 31.14
C ASN A 158 3.01 -5.30 31.60
N PRO A 159 1.99 -5.13 32.48
CA PRO A 159 1.73 -3.88 33.17
C PRO A 159 3.00 -3.31 33.83
N TRP A 160 3.22 -2.01 33.65
CA TRP A 160 4.22 -1.27 34.38
C TRP A 160 3.83 -1.12 35.86
N PRO A 161 4.78 -0.84 36.77
CA PRO A 161 4.49 -0.67 38.19
C PRO A 161 3.41 0.38 38.50
N ALA A 162 3.30 1.40 37.65
CA ALA A 162 2.20 2.34 37.64
C ALA A 162 1.91 2.79 36.20
N PRO A 163 0.65 3.06 35.83
CA PRO A 163 0.33 3.71 34.56
C PRO A 163 1.02 5.06 34.46
N VAL A 164 1.53 5.38 33.26
CA VAL A 164 2.21 6.66 33.03
C VAL A 164 1.37 7.60 32.18
N TYR A 165 1.49 8.88 32.49
CA TYR A 165 1.08 9.96 31.59
C TYR A 165 2.22 10.23 30.63
N TYR A 166 1.94 10.18 29.33
CA TYR A 166 2.93 10.42 28.28
C TYR A 166 2.40 11.47 27.31
N THR A 167 3.20 12.52 27.08
CA THR A 167 2.87 13.58 26.13
C THR A 167 3.62 13.36 24.83
N TRP A 168 2.88 13.07 23.78
CA TRP A 168 3.44 12.96 22.44
C TRP A 168 3.92 14.31 21.91
N GLY A 169 5.08 14.31 21.24
CA GLY A 169 5.65 15.53 20.65
C GLY A 169 4.95 16.02 19.39
N TRP A 170 4.09 15.20 18.79
CA TRP A 170 3.53 15.43 17.46
C TRP A 170 2.25 16.27 17.42
N TYR A 171 1.73 16.76 18.55
CA TYR A 171 0.49 17.56 18.56
C TYR A 171 0.59 18.82 17.69
N GLY A 172 1.80 19.35 17.50
CA GLY A 172 2.08 20.48 16.61
C GLY A 172 2.46 20.08 15.18
N ASP A 173 2.62 18.79 14.88
CA ASP A 173 3.03 18.35 13.55
C ASP A 173 1.89 18.54 12.54
N PRO A 174 2.19 18.92 11.28
CA PRO A 174 1.18 19.15 10.26
C PRO A 174 0.27 17.95 9.99
N TRP A 175 0.77 16.72 10.19
CA TRP A 175 0.02 15.50 9.96
C TRP A 175 -1.08 15.26 11.00
N TYR A 176 -0.92 15.73 12.24
CA TYR A 176 -1.87 15.41 13.32
C TYR A 176 -3.15 16.25 13.24
N ARG A 177 -3.02 17.54 12.87
CA ARG A 177 -4.17 18.47 12.77
C ARG A 177 -5.35 17.92 11.94
N PRO A 178 -5.17 17.36 10.73
CA PRO A 178 -6.27 16.80 9.97
C PRO A 178 -6.82 15.48 10.53
N TYR A 179 -6.12 14.79 11.44
CA TYR A 179 -6.55 13.50 11.99
C TYR A 179 -6.87 13.51 13.49
N GLY A 180 -6.71 14.64 14.19
CA GLY A 180 -7.03 14.75 15.61
C GLY A 180 -8.51 14.52 15.93
N TYR A 181 -9.41 14.62 14.94
CA TYR A 181 -10.80 14.20 15.09
C TYR A 181 -10.96 12.67 15.10
N TYR A 182 -10.08 11.96 14.39
CA TYR A 182 -10.16 10.53 14.17
C TYR A 182 -9.41 9.75 15.24
N PHE A 183 -8.23 10.22 15.63
CA PHE A 183 -7.33 9.53 16.55
C PHE A 183 -6.96 10.44 17.72
N ALA A 184 -7.25 9.95 18.93
CA ALA A 184 -6.74 10.49 20.18
C ALA A 184 -5.89 9.43 20.89
N PRO A 185 -4.66 9.77 21.34
CA PRO A 185 -3.86 8.87 22.15
C PRO A 185 -4.56 8.50 23.47
N TYR A 186 -4.18 7.38 24.07
CA TYR A 186 -4.62 7.00 25.40
C TYR A 186 -4.19 8.09 26.41
N PRO A 187 -5.06 8.43 27.39
CA PRO A 187 -4.74 9.43 28.40
C PRO A 187 -3.64 8.96 29.36
N VAL A 188 -3.56 7.64 29.59
CA VAL A 188 -2.52 6.98 30.39
C VAL A 188 -2.16 5.64 29.75
N TYR A 189 -0.93 5.19 29.98
CA TYR A 189 -0.39 3.94 29.44
C TYR A 189 -0.08 2.99 30.60
N PRO A 190 -0.88 1.93 30.80
CA PRO A 190 -0.62 0.94 31.84
C PRO A 190 0.54 -0.01 31.49
N SER A 191 0.87 -0.16 30.20
CA SER A 191 1.96 -0.98 29.68
C SER A 191 2.44 -0.47 28.31
N ALA A 192 3.54 -1.02 27.81
CA ALA A 192 4.17 -0.54 26.59
C ALA A 192 3.39 -0.91 25.31
N ASP A 193 2.63 -2.00 25.31
CA ASP A 193 1.72 -2.39 24.23
C ASP A 193 0.66 -1.32 23.92
N PHE A 194 0.11 -0.65 24.92
CA PHE A 194 -0.78 0.51 24.71
C PHE A 194 -0.03 1.70 24.07
N TRP A 195 1.22 1.92 24.47
CA TRP A 195 2.05 2.97 23.87
C TRP A 195 2.39 2.66 22.41
N LEU A 196 2.74 1.39 22.13
CA LEU A 196 3.02 0.88 20.79
C LEU A 196 1.77 0.94 19.91
N THR A 197 0.58 0.69 20.45
CA THR A 197 -0.69 0.84 19.73
C THR A 197 -0.84 2.27 19.18
N ASP A 198 -0.67 3.27 20.03
CA ASP A 198 -0.76 4.69 19.60
C ASP A 198 0.37 5.10 18.67
N TYR A 199 1.58 4.58 18.89
CA TYR A 199 2.71 4.75 17.98
C TYR A 199 2.39 4.24 16.58
N LEU A 200 1.88 3.01 16.46
CA LEU A 200 1.53 2.37 15.20
C LEU A 200 0.44 3.15 14.45
N ILE A 201 -0.62 3.55 15.15
CA ILE A 201 -1.70 4.36 14.55
C ILE A 201 -1.14 5.70 14.05
N ALA A 202 -0.32 6.37 14.85
CA ALA A 202 0.30 7.64 14.47
C ALA A 202 1.24 7.51 13.25
N GLU A 203 2.06 6.46 13.17
CA GLU A 203 2.92 6.21 12.00
C GLU A 203 2.11 6.00 10.72
N ASN A 204 0.99 5.25 10.79
CA ASN A 204 0.12 5.02 9.63
C ASN A 204 -0.65 6.28 9.21
N LEU A 205 -1.11 7.09 10.17
CA LEU A 205 -1.73 8.39 9.88
C LEU A 205 -0.73 9.38 9.28
N ARG A 206 0.52 9.39 9.76
CA ARG A 206 1.57 10.21 9.14
C ARG A 206 1.86 9.76 7.71
N ALA A 207 1.90 8.46 7.46
CA ALA A 207 2.03 7.93 6.11
C ALA A 207 0.86 8.36 5.20
N SER A 208 -0.39 8.30 5.72
CA SER A 208 -1.58 8.77 5.02
C SER A 208 -1.51 10.26 4.67
N TYR A 209 -1.14 11.11 5.64
CA TYR A 209 -0.97 12.56 5.42
C TYR A 209 0.01 12.83 4.28
N GLN A 210 1.14 12.14 4.32
CA GLN A 210 2.20 12.36 3.35
C GLN A 210 1.83 11.83 1.96
N ALA A 211 1.08 10.72 1.87
CA ALA A 211 0.53 10.21 0.63
C ALA A 211 -0.48 11.19 0.02
N GLN A 212 -1.35 11.81 0.84
CA GLN A 212 -2.25 12.85 0.38
C GLN A 212 -1.51 14.11 -0.08
N ALA A 213 -0.45 14.52 0.63
CA ALA A 213 0.38 15.65 0.22
C ALA A 213 1.05 15.41 -1.14
N ALA A 214 1.53 14.18 -1.37
CA ALA A 214 2.07 13.75 -2.65
C ALA A 214 1.01 13.78 -3.76
N ALA A 215 -0.17 13.21 -3.52
CA ALA A 215 -1.30 13.23 -4.45
C ALA A 215 -1.69 14.66 -4.86
N ASN A 216 -1.73 15.58 -3.89
CA ASN A 216 -2.04 16.98 -4.14
C ASN A 216 -0.94 17.67 -4.99
N ALA A 217 0.33 17.32 -4.76
CA ALA A 217 1.45 17.83 -5.55
C ALA A 217 1.43 17.30 -7.00
N ASP A 218 1.15 16.01 -7.17
CA ASP A 218 0.98 15.38 -8.49
C ASP A 218 -0.19 16.00 -9.25
N ALA A 219 -1.32 16.25 -8.58
CA ALA A 219 -2.46 16.96 -9.16
C ALA A 219 -2.12 18.40 -9.54
N ALA A 220 -1.36 19.13 -8.72
CA ALA A 220 -0.91 20.48 -9.05
C ALA A 220 0.05 20.50 -10.26
N GLY A 221 0.95 19.52 -10.36
CA GLY A 221 1.83 19.32 -11.51
C GLY A 221 1.04 18.99 -12.79
N ALA A 222 0.07 18.07 -12.69
CA ALA A 222 -0.83 17.76 -13.80
C ALA A 222 -1.67 18.97 -14.24
N ASN A 223 -2.13 19.80 -13.30
CA ASN A 223 -2.85 21.04 -13.60
C ASN A 223 -1.94 22.10 -14.24
N ALA A 224 -0.67 22.17 -13.86
CA ALA A 224 0.31 23.06 -14.50
C ALA A 224 0.65 22.58 -15.93
N ASP A 225 0.81 21.27 -16.13
CA ASP A 225 0.99 20.66 -17.44
C ASP A 225 -0.25 20.81 -18.33
N ALA A 226 -1.46 20.68 -17.76
CA ALA A 226 -2.72 20.93 -18.45
C ALA A 226 -2.91 22.41 -18.77
N ALA A 227 -2.49 23.34 -17.90
CA ALA A 227 -2.49 24.77 -18.17
C ALA A 227 -1.46 25.15 -19.26
N ALA A 228 -0.30 24.50 -19.28
CA ALA A 228 0.70 24.67 -20.34
C ALA A 228 0.26 24.05 -21.68
N ALA A 229 -0.44 22.91 -21.65
CA ALA A 229 -1.08 22.33 -22.83
C ALA A 229 -2.28 23.17 -23.33
N ASN A 230 -3.06 23.74 -22.41
CA ASN A 230 -4.16 24.66 -22.72
C ASN A 230 -3.69 26.05 -23.19
N ALA A 231 -2.46 26.47 -22.87
CA ALA A 231 -1.85 27.65 -23.49
C ALA A 231 -1.64 27.48 -25.02
N ASN A 232 -1.61 26.23 -25.51
CA ASN A 232 -1.57 25.91 -26.93
C ASN A 232 -2.96 25.54 -27.54
N ALA A 233 -4.04 25.53 -26.73
CA ALA A 233 -5.40 25.18 -27.18
C ALA A 233 -6.48 26.25 -26.85
N ALA A 234 -6.15 27.31 -26.12
CA ALA A 234 -7.09 28.37 -25.76
C ALA A 234 -7.24 29.42 -26.88
N ALA A 235 -7.90 29.01 -27.96
CA ALA A 235 -8.75 29.85 -28.79
C ALA A 235 -10.11 29.16 -28.96
N ALA A 236 -10.76 28.73 -27.87
CA ALA A 236 -12.20 28.39 -27.83
C ALA A 236 -12.68 28.13 -26.38
N ASN A 237 -13.35 29.14 -25.83
CA ASN A 237 -14.44 29.14 -24.82
C ASN A 237 -14.43 28.26 -23.56
N ALA A 238 -14.67 28.96 -22.45
CA ALA A 238 -14.98 28.50 -21.10
C ALA A 238 -16.45 28.07 -20.94
N ASP A 239 -16.73 27.09 -20.08
CA ASP A 239 -17.30 27.28 -18.73
C ASP A 239 -17.64 25.92 -18.08
N THR A 240 -17.79 25.91 -16.74
CA THR A 240 -18.27 24.88 -15.80
C THR A 240 -17.28 23.93 -15.11
N ALA A 241 -16.92 24.29 -13.87
CA ALA A 241 -16.52 23.34 -12.83
C ALA A 241 -17.05 23.79 -11.46
N ALA A 242 -18.32 23.50 -11.18
CA ALA A 242 -18.90 23.61 -9.85
C ALA A 242 -20.00 22.55 -9.64
N SER A 243 -19.59 21.33 -9.31
CA SER A 243 -20.33 20.33 -8.52
C SER A 243 -19.39 19.12 -8.45
N GLN A 244 -18.92 18.70 -7.29
CA GLN A 244 -19.62 17.71 -6.49
C GLN A 244 -19.13 17.83 -5.04
N ARG A 245 -20.00 18.39 -4.19
CA ARG A 245 -20.00 18.10 -2.77
C ARG A 245 -21.07 17.07 -2.52
N GLY A 246 -20.68 15.94 -1.92
CA GLY A 246 -21.58 15.15 -1.10
C GLY A 246 -21.58 13.67 -1.41
N SER A 247 -21.06 12.90 -0.45
CA SER A 247 -21.75 11.75 0.14
C SER A 247 -21.20 11.62 1.55
N GLN A 248 -21.90 12.17 2.55
CA GLN A 248 -21.59 11.92 3.95
C GLN A 248 -22.20 10.60 4.37
N ALA A 249 -21.37 9.56 4.44
CA ALA A 249 -21.56 8.46 5.39
C ALA A 249 -20.69 8.78 6.62
N GLY A 250 -21.24 8.57 7.81
CA GLY A 250 -20.70 9.10 9.08
C GLY A 250 -19.23 8.75 9.29
N ALA A 251 -18.38 9.77 9.38
CA ALA A 251 -17.02 9.60 9.85
C ALA A 251 -17.07 9.21 11.33
N VAL A 252 -16.68 7.97 11.64
CA VAL A 252 -16.58 7.48 13.01
C VAL A 252 -15.13 7.55 13.45
N THR A 253 -14.90 8.18 14.59
CA THR A 253 -13.62 8.23 15.29
C THR A 253 -13.09 6.82 15.55
N LEU A 254 -11.78 6.62 15.57
CA LEU A 254 -11.19 5.37 16.04
C LEU A 254 -11.64 5.11 17.49
N THR A 255 -12.57 4.17 17.67
CA THR A 255 -13.22 3.98 18.97
C THR A 255 -12.27 3.32 19.96
N PRO A 256 -12.49 3.48 21.28
CA PRO A 256 -11.71 2.77 22.29
C PRO A 256 -11.70 1.26 22.08
N GLU A 257 -12.80 0.66 21.62
CA GLU A 257 -12.92 -0.77 21.35
C GLU A 257 -12.05 -1.19 20.17
N VAL A 258 -12.02 -0.40 19.09
CA VAL A 258 -11.12 -0.67 17.95
C VAL A 258 -9.66 -0.53 18.37
N LYS A 259 -9.31 0.49 19.16
CA LYS A 259 -7.96 0.63 19.71
C LYS A 259 -7.58 -0.55 20.61
N GLN A 260 -8.52 -1.05 21.41
CA GLN A 260 -8.30 -2.21 22.26
C GLN A 260 -8.02 -3.47 21.43
N MET A 261 -8.76 -3.69 20.33
CA MET A 261 -8.47 -4.80 19.41
C MET A 261 -7.08 -4.68 18.76
N ILE A 262 -6.63 -3.47 18.42
CA ILE A 262 -5.26 -3.25 17.93
C ILE A 262 -4.25 -3.56 19.03
N ALA A 263 -4.50 -3.15 20.27
CA ALA A 263 -3.62 -3.43 21.40
C ALA A 263 -3.49 -4.94 21.67
N GLU A 264 -4.57 -5.70 21.49
CA GLU A 264 -4.55 -7.16 21.56
C GLU A 264 -3.67 -7.77 20.47
N GLU A 265 -3.71 -7.23 19.25
CA GLU A 265 -2.83 -7.67 18.16
C GLU A 265 -1.36 -7.33 18.44
N VAL A 266 -1.08 -6.14 18.97
CA VAL A 266 0.27 -5.75 19.43
C VAL A 266 0.77 -6.75 20.47
N LYS A 267 -0.07 -7.11 21.43
CA LYS A 267 0.27 -8.04 22.50
C LYS A 267 0.52 -9.46 21.99
N ALA A 268 -0.29 -9.93 21.05
CA ALA A 268 -0.10 -11.22 20.38
C ALA A 268 1.24 -11.24 19.63
N GLN A 269 1.54 -10.19 18.89
CA GLN A 269 2.78 -10.08 18.12
C GLN A 269 4.03 -9.99 19.02
N LEU A 270 3.97 -9.24 20.12
CA LEU A 270 5.07 -9.21 21.12
C LEU A 270 5.35 -10.59 21.70
N THR A 271 4.30 -11.40 21.93
CA THR A 271 4.42 -12.77 22.42
C THR A 271 5.10 -13.66 21.38
N ALA A 272 4.71 -13.54 20.10
CA ALA A 272 5.33 -14.27 19.00
C ALA A 272 6.82 -13.92 18.84
N GLU A 273 7.18 -12.64 18.97
CA GLU A 273 8.57 -12.19 18.90
C GLU A 273 9.40 -12.64 20.10
N GLN A 274 8.82 -12.65 21.31
CA GLN A 274 9.47 -13.21 22.49
C GLN A 274 9.82 -14.70 22.30
N ALA A 275 8.90 -15.48 21.72
CA ALA A 275 9.12 -16.88 21.39
C ALA A 275 10.24 -17.04 20.35
N ALA A 276 10.21 -16.27 19.26
CA ALA A 276 11.23 -16.28 18.22
C ALA A 276 12.62 -15.85 18.74
N ALA A 277 12.68 -14.86 19.64
CA ALA A 277 13.92 -14.41 20.27
C ALA A 277 14.57 -15.50 21.13
N THR A 278 13.77 -16.37 21.75
CA THR A 278 14.25 -17.48 22.58
C THR A 278 14.88 -18.58 21.71
N GLN A 279 14.24 -18.92 20.58
CA GLN A 279 14.75 -19.91 19.63
C GLN A 279 16.04 -19.46 18.93
N ASN A 280 16.13 -18.19 18.56
CA ASN A 280 17.36 -17.62 17.97
C ASN A 280 18.49 -17.42 19.00
N GLY A 281 18.22 -17.60 20.30
CA GLY A 281 19.19 -17.46 21.37
C GLY A 281 20.02 -18.72 21.67
N THR A 282 19.61 -19.90 21.20
CA THR A 282 20.31 -21.17 21.38
C THR A 282 21.09 -21.52 20.11
N GLY A 283 22.38 -21.18 20.06
CA GLY A 283 23.26 -21.31 18.89
C GLY A 283 23.64 -22.74 18.46
N SER A 284 22.68 -23.65 18.31
CA SER A 284 22.90 -24.96 17.69
C SER A 284 21.59 -25.46 17.06
N GLY A 285 21.45 -25.23 15.76
CA GLY A 285 20.31 -25.66 14.95
C GLY A 285 20.06 -24.67 13.82
N THR A 286 19.81 -25.17 12.62
CA THR A 286 19.41 -24.40 11.45
C THR A 286 18.32 -23.39 11.85
N PRO A 287 18.53 -22.05 11.69
CA PRO A 287 17.57 -21.05 12.13
C PRO A 287 16.27 -21.21 11.34
N THR A 288 15.27 -21.84 11.94
CA THR A 288 13.94 -21.95 11.35
C THR A 288 13.12 -20.79 11.89
N SER A 289 13.23 -19.62 11.27
CA SER A 289 12.38 -18.45 11.51
C SER A 289 10.99 -18.57 10.86
N ALA A 290 10.53 -19.80 10.72
CA ALA A 290 9.18 -20.24 10.42
C ALA A 290 8.90 -21.43 11.37
N PRO A 291 7.64 -21.78 11.70
CA PRO A 291 7.37 -23.07 12.33
C PRO A 291 8.13 -24.15 11.57
N ALA A 292 8.89 -24.96 12.31
CA ALA A 292 9.86 -25.90 11.76
C ALA A 292 9.23 -26.73 10.63
N GLN A 293 9.86 -26.71 9.46
CA GLN A 293 9.50 -27.57 8.34
C GLN A 293 9.93 -29.01 8.68
N PRO A 294 9.01 -29.98 8.74
CA PRO A 294 9.35 -31.37 8.48
C PRO A 294 9.70 -31.47 6.99
N ALA A 295 10.70 -32.27 6.63
CA ALA A 295 10.97 -32.60 5.23
C ALA A 295 9.69 -33.22 4.60
N GLY A 296 8.93 -32.39 3.87
CA GLY A 296 7.64 -32.71 3.29
C GLY A 296 6.98 -31.43 2.76
N ASN A 297 6.24 -31.54 1.66
CA ASN A 297 5.56 -30.44 0.97
C ASN A 297 4.36 -29.91 1.79
N THR A 298 4.56 -29.42 3.01
CA THR A 298 3.52 -28.68 3.73
C THR A 298 3.58 -27.22 3.30
N GLU A 299 2.59 -26.86 2.50
CA GLU A 299 2.29 -25.49 2.08
C GLU A 299 2.26 -24.54 3.30
N GLN A 300 3.01 -23.44 3.26
CA GLN A 300 3.12 -22.52 4.40
C GLN A 300 1.97 -21.52 4.36
N VAL A 301 1.00 -21.68 5.25
CA VAL A 301 -0.11 -20.74 5.41
C VAL A 301 0.43 -19.34 5.77
N PRO A 302 0.04 -18.27 5.04
CA PRO A 302 0.43 -16.91 5.35
C PRO A 302 0.10 -16.53 6.80
N PRO A 303 1.01 -15.89 7.56
CA PRO A 303 0.71 -15.38 8.90
C PRO A 303 -0.54 -14.49 8.95
N ALA A 304 -0.81 -13.72 7.88
CA ALA A 304 -2.06 -12.96 7.72
C ALA A 304 -3.34 -13.81 7.79
N LEU A 305 -3.24 -15.14 7.62
CA LEU A 305 -4.33 -16.09 7.75
C LEU A 305 -4.40 -16.79 9.13
N ASP A 306 -3.49 -16.49 10.07
CA ASP A 306 -3.52 -17.02 11.44
C ASP A 306 -4.88 -16.73 12.12
N PRO A 307 -5.56 -17.71 12.74
CA PRO A 307 -6.82 -17.52 13.44
C PRO A 307 -6.80 -16.44 14.54
N ASN A 308 -5.64 -16.18 15.13
CA ASN A 308 -5.46 -15.21 16.20
C ASN A 308 -5.17 -13.79 15.69
N LEU A 309 -4.72 -13.65 14.44
CA LEU A 309 -4.55 -12.37 13.76
C LEU A 309 -5.79 -12.08 12.90
N ARG A 310 -6.60 -11.13 13.38
CA ARG A 310 -7.86 -10.75 12.72
C ARG A 310 -7.94 -9.27 12.42
N VAL A 311 -7.16 -8.43 13.09
CA VAL A 311 -7.25 -6.97 12.95
C VAL A 311 -6.03 -6.44 12.22
N PHE A 312 -6.28 -5.66 11.18
CA PHE A 312 -5.24 -5.13 10.29
C PHE A 312 -5.39 -3.62 10.18
N ILE A 313 -4.28 -2.92 10.29
CA ILE A 313 -4.21 -1.50 9.94
C ILE A 313 -3.80 -1.42 8.48
N VAL A 314 -4.59 -0.74 7.66
CA VAL A 314 -4.26 -0.47 6.27
C VAL A 314 -3.00 0.39 6.24
N THR A 315 -2.03 0.02 5.41
CA THR A 315 -0.70 0.67 5.39
C THR A 315 -0.36 1.36 4.07
N THR A 316 -0.97 0.88 2.99
CA THR A 316 -1.03 1.51 1.69
C THR A 316 -2.46 1.51 1.23
N SER A 317 -2.81 2.48 0.41
CA SER A 317 -4.18 2.58 -0.05
C SER A 317 -4.53 1.48 -1.06
N LEU A 318 -5.79 1.09 -1.07
CA LEU A 318 -6.33 -0.01 -1.86
C LEU A 318 -7.67 0.39 -2.45
N ASP A 319 -7.86 0.11 -3.74
CA ASP A 319 -9.15 0.21 -4.39
C ASP A 319 -9.90 -1.11 -4.23
N VAL A 320 -11.07 -1.03 -3.60
CA VAL A 320 -11.89 -2.20 -3.32
C VAL A 320 -13.32 -1.96 -3.78
N THR A 321 -14.07 -3.03 -3.92
CA THR A 321 -15.52 -2.95 -4.13
C THR A 321 -16.20 -3.42 -2.86
N ALA A 322 -17.05 -2.58 -2.29
CA ALA A 322 -17.86 -2.92 -1.12
C ALA A 322 -19.33 -2.71 -1.48
N ASN A 323 -20.17 -3.73 -1.23
CA ASN A 323 -21.61 -3.68 -1.51
C ASN A 323 -21.96 -3.32 -2.97
N GLY A 324 -21.08 -3.69 -3.91
CA GLY A 324 -21.25 -3.40 -5.35
C GLY A 324 -20.76 -2.02 -5.80
N GLU A 325 -20.30 -1.17 -4.88
CA GLU A 325 -19.78 0.17 -5.18
C GLU A 325 -18.26 0.24 -4.95
N PRO A 326 -17.51 0.93 -5.83
CA PRO A 326 -16.09 1.17 -5.61
C PRO A 326 -15.86 2.12 -4.44
N CYS A 327 -14.90 1.81 -3.58
CA CYS A 327 -14.41 2.69 -2.54
C CYS A 327 -12.91 2.46 -2.31
N SER A 328 -12.23 3.41 -1.67
CA SER A 328 -10.82 3.27 -1.30
C SER A 328 -10.67 2.98 0.17
N LEU A 329 -9.71 2.13 0.52
CA LEU A 329 -9.13 2.04 1.85
C LEU A 329 -7.81 2.81 1.83
N SER A 330 -7.45 3.50 2.90
CA SER A 330 -6.18 4.23 2.96
C SER A 330 -5.48 4.07 4.30
N ALA A 331 -4.19 4.43 4.34
CA ALA A 331 -3.34 4.16 5.50
C ALA A 331 -3.97 4.68 6.82
N GLY A 332 -4.03 3.83 7.85
CA GLY A 332 -4.66 4.13 9.14
C GLY A 332 -6.15 3.74 9.27
N ASP A 333 -6.79 3.24 8.20
CA ASP A 333 -8.05 2.53 8.32
C ASP A 333 -7.82 1.16 9.00
N VAL A 334 -8.85 0.63 9.65
CA VAL A 334 -8.77 -0.60 10.43
C VAL A 334 -9.79 -1.61 9.92
N LEU A 335 -9.30 -2.80 9.61
CA LEU A 335 -10.06 -3.90 9.04
C LEU A 335 -10.11 -5.07 10.03
N ARG A 336 -11.22 -5.80 10.02
CA ARG A 336 -11.32 -7.14 10.59
C ARG A 336 -11.46 -8.17 9.49
N ARG A 337 -10.55 -9.14 9.41
CA ARG A 337 -10.73 -10.29 8.52
C ARG A 337 -11.84 -11.19 9.02
N MET A 338 -12.76 -11.55 8.14
CA MET A 338 -13.93 -12.38 8.45
C MET A 338 -13.73 -13.82 7.99
N ASP A 339 -13.16 -14.01 6.79
CA ASP A 339 -12.93 -15.34 6.24
C ASP A 339 -11.69 -16.00 6.84
N ASN A 340 -11.75 -17.30 7.13
CA ASN A 340 -10.61 -18.07 7.66
C ASN A 340 -9.61 -18.47 6.57
N ALA A 341 -10.06 -18.60 5.32
CA ALA A 341 -9.28 -19.03 4.17
C ALA A 341 -9.68 -18.22 2.92
N PRO A 342 -8.78 -18.07 1.93
CA PRO A 342 -9.11 -17.38 0.69
C PRO A 342 -10.10 -18.15 -0.18
N ASP A 343 -10.78 -17.41 -1.05
CA ASP A 343 -11.55 -17.96 -2.17
C ASP A 343 -10.65 -18.29 -3.39
N SER A 344 -11.28 -18.64 -4.51
CA SER A 344 -10.60 -18.95 -5.77
C SER A 344 -9.81 -17.78 -6.36
N ASP A 345 -10.17 -16.54 -6.01
CA ASP A 345 -9.49 -15.32 -6.47
C ASP A 345 -8.38 -14.90 -5.51
N ASN A 346 -8.07 -15.76 -4.54
CA ASN A 346 -7.10 -15.54 -3.48
C ASN A 346 -7.43 -14.32 -2.60
N THR A 347 -8.73 -14.05 -2.44
CA THR A 347 -9.24 -12.96 -1.61
C THR A 347 -9.92 -13.47 -0.35
N VAL A 348 -9.98 -12.61 0.67
CA VAL A 348 -10.76 -12.82 1.88
C VAL A 348 -11.72 -11.67 2.10
N GLY A 349 -12.90 -11.98 2.61
CA GLY A 349 -13.85 -11.01 3.13
C GLY A 349 -13.31 -10.35 4.38
N VAL A 350 -13.40 -9.02 4.41
CA VAL A 350 -13.08 -8.20 5.57
C VAL A 350 -14.24 -7.29 5.90
N MET A 351 -14.26 -6.76 7.11
CA MET A 351 -15.20 -5.73 7.57
C MET A 351 -14.40 -4.49 7.98
N VAL A 352 -14.83 -3.31 7.53
CA VAL A 352 -14.21 -2.04 7.92
C VAL A 352 -14.67 -1.67 9.34
N LEU A 353 -13.75 -1.72 10.30
CA LEU A 353 -14.01 -1.37 11.70
C LEU A 353 -13.93 0.14 11.94
N SER A 354 -12.99 0.80 11.27
CA SER A 354 -12.79 2.24 11.38
C SER A 354 -12.13 2.75 10.11
N SER A 355 -12.58 3.89 9.61
CA SER A 355 -12.02 4.49 8.41
C SER A 355 -12.07 6.01 8.47
N LYS A 356 -11.15 6.65 7.75
CA LYS A 356 -11.09 8.10 7.65
C LYS A 356 -12.16 8.61 6.70
N LYS A 357 -12.41 9.92 6.75
CA LYS A 357 -13.35 10.56 5.84
C LYS A 357 -12.98 10.30 4.37
N SER A 358 -13.98 9.94 3.57
CA SER A 358 -13.89 9.64 2.12
C SER A 358 -13.34 8.25 1.76
N ASP A 359 -12.93 7.45 2.75
CA ASP A 359 -12.63 6.04 2.55
C ASP A 359 -13.91 5.19 2.64
N CYS A 360 -13.79 3.87 2.41
CA CYS A 360 -14.89 2.92 2.56
C CYS A 360 -15.59 3.11 3.91
N GLY A 361 -16.93 3.19 3.89
CA GLY A 361 -17.70 3.40 5.12
C GLY A 361 -17.50 2.27 6.13
N MET A 362 -17.68 2.59 7.42
CA MET A 362 -17.72 1.58 8.49
C MET A 362 -18.78 0.51 8.18
N ASP A 363 -18.52 -0.73 8.62
CA ASP A 363 -19.34 -1.93 8.38
C ASP A 363 -19.44 -2.36 6.90
N SER A 364 -18.81 -1.62 5.99
CA SER A 364 -18.64 -2.09 4.62
C SER A 364 -17.77 -3.35 4.61
N SER A 365 -18.11 -4.28 3.71
CA SER A 365 -17.51 -5.61 3.68
C SER A 365 -16.83 -5.90 2.33
N PRO A 366 -15.71 -5.24 2.00
CA PRO A 366 -14.98 -5.54 0.78
C PRO A 366 -14.29 -6.91 0.85
N ARG A 367 -13.87 -7.41 -0.31
CA ARG A 367 -12.91 -8.52 -0.41
C ARG A 367 -11.54 -7.95 -0.79
N ILE A 368 -10.49 -8.44 -0.16
CA ILE A 368 -9.11 -8.01 -0.42
C ILE A 368 -8.19 -9.20 -0.63
N GLN A 369 -7.10 -8.99 -1.37
CA GLN A 369 -6.12 -10.05 -1.63
C GLN A 369 -5.41 -10.46 -0.35
N VAL A 370 -5.14 -11.76 -0.19
CA VAL A 370 -4.32 -12.25 0.93
C VAL A 370 -2.92 -11.63 0.91
N ALA A 371 -2.39 -11.30 -0.28
CA ALA A 371 -1.12 -10.63 -0.42
C ALA A 371 -1.12 -9.22 0.21
N ASP A 372 -2.23 -8.47 0.10
CA ASP A 372 -2.37 -7.15 0.72
C ASP A 372 -2.43 -7.26 2.25
N LEU A 373 -3.15 -8.26 2.78
CA LEU A 373 -3.14 -8.52 4.23
C LEU A 373 -1.76 -8.94 4.74
N GLN A 374 -1.03 -9.74 3.97
CA GLN A 374 0.34 -10.12 4.31
C GLN A 374 1.27 -8.90 4.33
N GLU A 375 1.09 -7.97 3.40
CA GLU A 375 1.83 -6.70 3.38
C GLU A 375 1.46 -5.80 4.58
N MET A 376 0.17 -5.70 4.94
CA MET A 376 -0.27 -4.99 6.15
C MET A 376 0.36 -5.58 7.40
N HIS A 377 0.37 -6.91 7.55
CA HIS A 377 0.97 -7.58 8.69
C HIS A 377 2.50 -7.42 8.73
N ASN A 378 3.18 -7.53 7.60
CA ASN A 378 4.62 -7.25 7.53
C ASN A 378 4.93 -5.83 8.01
N ARG A 379 4.17 -4.85 7.52
CA ARG A 379 4.38 -3.45 7.88
C ARG A 379 4.06 -3.17 9.35
N PHE A 380 3.05 -3.83 9.90
CA PHE A 380 2.75 -3.80 11.34
C PHE A 380 3.96 -4.25 12.16
N ARG A 381 4.58 -5.38 11.78
CA ARG A 381 5.77 -5.91 12.47
C ARG A 381 7.00 -5.00 12.33
N GLU A 382 7.25 -4.43 11.15
CA GLU A 382 8.33 -3.45 10.95
C GLU A 382 8.18 -2.21 11.83
N GLN A 383 6.96 -1.69 11.95
CA GLN A 383 6.68 -0.52 12.79
C GLN A 383 6.74 -0.90 14.27
N LEU A 384 6.31 -2.11 14.65
CA LEU A 384 6.45 -2.63 16.01
C LEU A 384 7.92 -2.70 16.42
N ASP A 385 8.79 -3.24 15.57
CA ASP A 385 10.24 -3.28 15.78
C ASP A 385 10.82 -1.86 15.97
N THR A 386 10.39 -0.90 15.15
CA THR A 386 10.82 0.50 15.27
C THR A 386 10.31 1.15 16.57
N GLY A 387 9.08 0.83 16.98
CA GLY A 387 8.49 1.28 18.24
C GLY A 387 9.21 0.69 19.45
N LEU A 388 9.53 -0.61 19.43
CA LEU A 388 10.33 -1.29 20.45
C LEU A 388 11.73 -0.69 20.55
N LYS A 389 12.37 -0.37 19.42
CA LYS A 389 13.63 0.37 19.43
C LYS A 389 13.48 1.72 20.11
N THR A 390 12.41 2.46 19.80
CA THR A 390 12.14 3.76 20.40
C THR A 390 11.95 3.65 21.91
N LEU A 391 11.22 2.65 22.39
CA LEU A 391 11.07 2.38 23.81
C LEU A 391 12.42 2.01 24.45
N ALA A 392 13.24 1.19 23.79
CA ALA A 392 14.55 0.78 24.29
C ALA A 392 15.51 1.96 24.45
N ASP A 393 15.50 2.90 23.50
CA ASP A 393 16.34 4.09 23.52
C ASP A 393 15.88 5.13 24.56
N ASN A 394 14.60 5.09 24.98
CA ASN A 394 14.00 6.08 25.87
C ASN A 394 13.54 5.53 27.24
N GLN A 395 13.65 4.24 27.53
CA GLN A 395 13.29 3.70 28.85
C GLN A 395 14.05 4.41 29.99
N GLY A 396 13.34 4.72 31.08
CA GLY A 396 13.82 5.52 32.19
C GLY A 396 13.99 7.02 31.88
N LYS A 397 13.53 7.49 30.71
CA LYS A 397 13.64 8.88 30.25
C LYS A 397 12.32 9.30 29.57
N LYS A 398 12.12 10.61 29.42
CA LYS A 398 11.01 11.20 28.65
C LYS A 398 9.61 10.63 28.97
N GLY A 399 9.36 10.26 30.23
CA GLY A 399 8.07 9.71 30.66
C GLY A 399 7.86 8.22 30.40
N ILE A 400 8.85 7.50 29.83
CA ILE A 400 8.83 6.03 29.72
C ILE A 400 9.44 5.42 30.99
N PRO A 401 8.77 4.46 31.66
CA PRO A 401 9.34 3.77 32.81
C PRO A 401 10.69 3.11 32.51
N SER A 402 11.50 2.95 33.55
CA SER A 402 12.69 2.10 33.46
C SER A 402 12.26 0.65 33.25
N GLY A 403 12.95 -0.04 32.35
CA GLY A 403 12.78 -1.46 32.10
C GLY A 403 14.13 -2.20 32.15
N PRO A 404 14.12 -3.50 31.84
CA PRO A 404 15.35 -4.25 31.64
C PRO A 404 16.10 -3.76 30.40
N ALA A 405 17.41 -4.00 30.36
CA ALA A 405 18.19 -3.73 29.16
C ALA A 405 17.60 -4.49 27.95
N ALA A 406 17.41 -3.78 26.83
CA ALA A 406 16.78 -4.37 25.65
C ALA A 406 17.60 -5.53 25.05
N GLY A 407 18.93 -5.53 25.26
CA GLY A 407 19.79 -6.68 24.96
C GLY A 407 19.72 -7.15 23.51
N GLY A 408 19.65 -6.20 22.56
CA GLY A 408 19.48 -6.49 21.14
C GLY A 408 20.55 -7.41 20.56
N ARG A 409 20.10 -8.45 19.85
CA ARG A 409 20.94 -9.43 19.16
C ARG A 409 20.67 -9.34 17.67
N LYS A 410 21.72 -9.22 16.87
CA LYS A 410 21.59 -9.17 15.41
C LYS A 410 21.03 -10.49 14.90
N ASN A 411 20.02 -10.41 14.05
CA ASN A 411 19.56 -11.52 13.23
C ASN A 411 20.21 -11.39 11.84
N PRO A 412 21.21 -12.24 11.49
CA PRO A 412 21.87 -12.15 10.21
C PRO A 412 20.88 -12.20 9.04
N ASP A 413 19.87 -13.07 9.11
CA ASP A 413 18.87 -13.28 8.04
C ASP A 413 18.03 -12.03 7.76
N GLY A 414 17.78 -11.19 8.77
CA GLY A 414 17.06 -9.94 8.61
C GLY A 414 17.91 -8.77 8.11
N THR A 415 19.17 -9.01 7.73
CA THR A 415 20.08 -7.96 7.27
C THR A 415 20.55 -8.17 5.84
N SER A 416 20.66 -7.09 5.09
CA SER A 416 21.30 -7.05 3.76
C SER A 416 22.04 -5.72 3.62
N ALA A 417 23.05 -5.69 2.76
CA ALA A 417 23.64 -4.42 2.32
C ALA A 417 22.55 -3.58 1.62
N PRO A 418 22.45 -2.27 1.91
CA PRO A 418 21.60 -1.36 1.15
C PRO A 418 22.10 -1.21 -0.28
N ASP A 419 21.15 -0.95 -1.18
CA ASP A 419 21.50 -0.38 -2.48
C ASP A 419 22.00 1.06 -2.31
N ASP A 420 22.76 1.56 -3.28
CA ASP A 420 23.23 2.94 -3.28
C ASP A 420 22.05 3.93 -3.32
N ALA A 421 22.05 4.91 -2.42
CA ALA A 421 20.94 5.84 -2.25
C ALA A 421 20.67 6.69 -3.52
N ALA A 422 21.74 7.11 -4.21
CA ALA A 422 21.61 7.90 -5.44
C ALA A 422 21.08 7.04 -6.59
N VAL A 423 21.50 5.77 -6.68
CA VAL A 423 20.96 4.82 -7.66
C VAL A 423 19.47 4.55 -7.41
N VAL A 424 19.06 4.30 -6.18
CA VAL A 424 17.63 4.08 -5.86
C VAL A 424 16.81 5.32 -6.15
N ALA A 425 17.28 6.51 -5.74
CA ALA A 425 16.59 7.77 -6.05
C ALA A 425 16.47 8.02 -7.57
N ALA A 426 17.51 7.70 -8.33
CA ALA A 426 17.49 7.82 -9.79
C ALA A 426 16.46 6.86 -10.42
N LYS A 427 16.38 5.60 -9.96
CA LYS A 427 15.38 4.63 -10.43
C LYS A 427 13.94 5.09 -10.15
N LEU A 428 13.67 5.59 -8.94
CA LEU A 428 12.35 6.11 -8.58
C LEU A 428 11.97 7.32 -9.46
N LYS A 429 12.93 8.25 -9.67
CA LYS A 429 12.71 9.41 -10.54
C LYS A 429 12.47 9.01 -12.00
N GLN A 430 13.24 8.07 -12.52
CA GLN A 430 13.08 7.56 -13.88
C GLN A 430 11.71 6.91 -14.05
N GLN A 431 11.30 6.04 -13.12
CA GLN A 431 9.99 5.40 -13.15
C GLN A 431 8.85 6.43 -13.17
N GLN A 432 8.95 7.48 -12.35
CA GLN A 432 7.98 8.58 -12.36
C GLN A 432 7.89 9.25 -13.74
N GLN A 433 9.01 9.58 -14.37
CA GLN A 433 9.04 10.22 -15.69
C GLN A 433 8.44 9.32 -16.78
N GLU A 434 8.74 8.02 -16.76
CA GLU A 434 8.17 7.04 -17.69
C GLU A 434 6.65 6.89 -17.49
N ALA A 435 6.20 6.90 -16.24
CA ALA A 435 4.79 6.84 -15.90
C ALA A 435 4.04 8.10 -16.38
N ASP A 436 4.62 9.29 -16.17
CA ASP A 436 4.04 10.56 -16.61
C ASP A 436 3.92 10.62 -18.15
N GLN A 437 4.92 10.12 -18.87
CA GLN A 437 4.89 10.02 -20.33
C GLN A 437 3.82 9.04 -20.82
N THR A 438 3.67 7.91 -20.14
CA THR A 438 2.67 6.88 -20.46
C THR A 438 1.25 7.43 -20.25
N GLU A 439 1.01 8.15 -19.16
CA GLU A 439 -0.28 8.77 -18.89
C GLU A 439 -0.65 9.84 -19.91
N LYS A 440 0.31 10.67 -20.33
CA LYS A 440 0.11 11.64 -21.42
C LYS A 440 -0.29 10.95 -22.73
N GLU A 441 0.34 9.81 -23.06
CA GLU A 441 -0.02 9.02 -24.23
C GLU A 441 -1.43 8.44 -24.14
N VAL A 442 -1.82 7.89 -22.98
CA VAL A 442 -3.17 7.38 -22.74
C VAL A 442 -4.21 8.50 -22.86
N GLN A 443 -3.93 9.68 -22.29
CA GLN A 443 -4.83 10.82 -22.35
C GLN A 443 -5.03 11.32 -23.79
N GLN A 444 -3.94 11.39 -24.57
CA GLN A 444 -3.99 11.73 -25.99
C GLN A 444 -4.81 10.71 -26.77
N ALA A 445 -4.54 9.42 -26.58
CA ALA A 445 -5.27 8.33 -27.24
C ALA A 445 -6.77 8.34 -26.89
N ALA A 446 -7.12 8.65 -25.64
CA ALA A 446 -8.51 8.74 -25.16
C ALA A 446 -9.26 9.96 -25.73
N SER A 447 -8.53 11.03 -26.07
CA SER A 447 -9.08 12.29 -26.57
C SER A 447 -9.16 12.35 -28.10
N SER A 448 -8.66 11.33 -28.82
CA SER A 448 -8.73 11.26 -30.28
C SER A 448 -10.19 11.29 -30.76
N PRO A 449 -10.60 12.29 -31.58
CA PRO A 449 -12.00 12.45 -31.98
C PRO A 449 -12.54 11.18 -32.64
N SER A 450 -13.72 10.73 -32.19
CA SER A 450 -14.58 9.88 -33.01
C SER A 450 -14.87 10.69 -34.27
N GLY A 451 -14.22 10.38 -35.39
CA GLY A 451 -14.27 11.18 -36.60
C GLY A 451 -15.73 11.48 -36.95
N ASN A 452 -16.14 12.72 -36.67
CA ASN A 452 -17.49 13.21 -36.86
C ASN A 452 -17.83 12.95 -38.32
N GLY A 453 -18.78 12.05 -38.55
CA GLY A 453 -19.35 11.85 -39.87
C GLY A 453 -20.04 13.16 -40.22
N GLY A 454 -19.33 14.03 -40.94
CA GLY A 454 -19.96 15.18 -41.57
C GLY A 454 -21.08 14.64 -42.44
N ASN A 455 -22.32 14.95 -42.06
CA ASN A 455 -23.41 15.01 -43.02
C ASN A 455 -23.00 16.08 -44.05
N ASN A 456 -22.60 15.63 -45.22
CA ASN A 456 -22.74 16.39 -46.46
C ASN A 456 -23.39 15.48 -47.48
#